data_AF-A0A7V2MCV9-F1
#
_entry.id   AF-A0A7V2MCV9-F1
#
_cell.length_a   1.000
_cell.length_b   1.000
_cell.length_c   1.000
_cell.angle_alpha   90.00
_cell.angle_beta   90.00
_cell.angle_gamma   90.00
#
_symmetry.space_group_name_H-M   'P 1'
#
loop_
_entity.id
_entity.type
_entity.pdbx_description
1 polymer ?
#
loop_
_entity_poly.entity_id
_entity_poly.type
_entity_poly.pdbx_seq_one_letter_code
_entity_poly.pdbx_strand_id
1 'polypeptide(L)'
;MSRPIALITGITGQDGSYLSEFLLARGYVVHGIVRRASSFNTGRIDHLYEDPHVDEARLQLHYGDLTDCARLSEIVDRVQPDEIYNLGAQSHVRVSFDMPLYTADVVGLGTLRLLEAARELTQRLGRPVRFFQASSSEMFG
;
A
#
# COMPACT_ATOMS: atom_id res chain seq x y z
N MET A 1 10.45 -0.06 23.07
CA MET A 1 10.13 0.95 22.03
C MET A 1 9.06 0.34 21.14
N SER A 2 8.02 1.10 20.77
CA SER A 2 6.99 0.61 19.84
C SER A 2 7.61 0.31 18.48
N ARG A 3 7.23 -0.81 17.86
CA ARG A 3 7.68 -1.18 16.51
C ARG A 3 7.09 -0.18 15.49
N PRO A 4 7.85 0.32 14.52
CA PRO A 4 7.31 1.22 13.49
C PRO A 4 6.35 0.48 12.56
N ILE A 5 5.32 1.18 12.08
CA ILE A 5 4.24 0.64 11.25
C ILE A 5 4.37 1.18 9.82
N ALA A 6 4.45 0.28 8.85
CA ALA A 6 4.45 0.62 7.43
C ALA A 6 3.17 0.14 6.75
N LEU A 7 2.56 1.01 5.92
CA LEU A 7 1.43 0.65 5.05
C LEU A 7 1.90 0.65 3.59
N ILE A 8 1.74 -0.49 2.90
CA ILE A 8 2.16 -0.69 1.52
C ILE A 8 0.94 -0.91 0.63
N THR A 9 0.73 -0.05 -0.36
CA THR A 9 -0.21 -0.33 -1.46
C THR A 9 0.52 -1.10 -2.56
N GLY A 10 -0.17 -1.97 -3.29
CA GLY A 10 0.48 -2.80 -4.31
C GLY A 10 1.46 -3.84 -3.74
N ILE A 11 1.23 -4.27 -2.48
CA ILE A 11 2.11 -5.20 -1.76
C ILE A 11 2.33 -6.54 -2.48
N THR A 12 1.36 -6.98 -3.29
CA THR A 12 1.44 -8.23 -4.06
C THR A 12 2.20 -8.09 -5.38
N GLY A 13 2.63 -6.87 -5.73
CA GLY A 13 3.54 -6.59 -6.83
C GLY A 13 4.97 -7.02 -6.52
N GLN A 14 5.87 -6.84 -7.50
CA GLN A 14 7.29 -7.16 -7.35
C GLN A 14 7.91 -6.34 -6.21
N ASP A 15 7.91 -5.02 -6.33
CA ASP A 15 8.57 -4.12 -5.37
C ASP A 15 7.93 -4.21 -3.98
N GLY A 16 6.60 -4.37 -3.92
CA GLY A 16 5.87 -4.56 -2.68
C GLY A 16 6.32 -5.79 -1.89
N SER A 17 6.58 -6.91 -2.56
CA SER A 17 7.04 -8.14 -1.91
C SER A 17 8.45 -7.99 -1.31
N TYR A 18 9.40 -7.45 -2.07
CA TYR A 18 10.76 -7.20 -1.58
C TYR A 18 10.81 -6.14 -0.48
N LEU A 19 10.01 -5.07 -0.60
CA LEU A 19 9.92 -4.06 0.44
C LEU A 19 9.36 -4.64 1.74
N SER A 20 8.37 -5.53 1.65
CA SER A 20 7.79 -6.21 2.81
C SER A 20 8.84 -7.04 3.54
N GLU A 21 9.62 -7.85 2.82
CA GLU A 21 10.76 -8.61 3.37
C GLU A 21 11.75 -7.69 4.08
N PHE A 22 12.15 -6.61 3.42
CA PHE A 22 13.11 -5.66 3.95
C PHE A 22 12.63 -5.01 5.25
N LEU A 23 11.38 -4.53 5.29
CA LEU A 23 10.82 -3.87 6.47
C LEU A 23 10.58 -4.86 7.62
N LEU A 24 10.09 -6.06 7.32
CA LEU A 24 9.95 -7.13 8.32
C LEU A 24 11.32 -7.50 8.92
N ALA A 25 12.38 -7.63 8.11
CA ALA A 25 13.73 -7.88 8.61
C ALA A 25 14.26 -6.74 9.50
N ARG A 26 13.77 -5.50 9.30
CA ARG A 26 14.09 -4.32 10.12
C ARG A 26 13.25 -4.19 11.39
N GLY A 27 12.32 -5.12 11.64
CA GLY A 27 11.49 -5.13 12.85
C GLY A 27 10.20 -4.31 12.75
N TYR A 28 9.80 -3.89 11.54
CA TYR A 28 8.54 -3.19 11.32
C TYR A 28 7.34 -4.15 11.50
N VAL A 29 6.17 -3.55 11.75
CA VAL A 29 4.88 -4.15 11.47
C VAL A 29 4.44 -3.65 10.09
N VAL A 30 4.20 -4.57 9.16
CA VAL A 30 3.86 -4.28 7.77
C VAL A 30 2.38 -4.55 7.55
N HIS A 31 1.68 -3.53 7.05
CA HIS A 31 0.31 -3.60 6.61
C HIS A 31 0.27 -3.51 5.08
N GLY A 32 -0.44 -4.42 4.44
CA GLY A 32 -0.57 -4.45 2.98
C GLY A 32 -2.00 -4.22 2.53
N ILE A 33 -2.20 -3.40 1.50
CA ILE A 33 -3.50 -3.31 0.82
C ILE A 33 -3.53 -4.27 -0.36
N VAL A 34 -4.50 -5.18 -0.35
CA VAL A 34 -4.71 -6.18 -1.40
C VAL A 34 -6.08 -6.00 -2.05
N ARG A 35 -6.15 -6.15 -3.38
CA ARG A 35 -7.43 -6.14 -4.09
C ARG A 35 -8.13 -7.48 -3.91
N ARG A 36 -9.46 -7.44 -3.80
CA ARG A 36 -10.27 -8.66 -3.85
C ARG A 36 -10.15 -9.27 -5.26
N ALA A 37 -9.80 -10.54 -5.34
CA ALA A 37 -9.74 -11.28 -6.58
C ALA A 37 -10.48 -12.62 -6.42
N SER A 38 -11.02 -13.15 -7.52
CA SER A 38 -11.66 -14.48 -7.56
C SER A 38 -10.64 -15.63 -7.55
N SER A 39 -9.35 -15.31 -7.61
CA SER A 39 -8.23 -16.25 -7.56
C SER A 39 -7.17 -15.72 -6.61
N PHE A 40 -6.32 -16.62 -6.10
CA PHE A 40 -5.20 -16.24 -5.24
C PHE A 40 -4.28 -15.25 -5.96
N ASN A 41 -4.04 -14.10 -5.32
CA ASN A 41 -3.23 -13.01 -5.86
C ASN A 41 -2.09 -12.58 -4.92
N THR A 42 -1.80 -13.41 -3.90
CA THR A 42 -0.80 -13.16 -2.84
C THR A 42 0.48 -13.98 -3.01
N GLY A 43 0.64 -14.72 -4.11
CA GLY A 43 1.76 -15.67 -4.32
C GLY A 43 3.18 -15.12 -4.08
N ARG A 44 3.42 -13.82 -4.25
CA ARG A 44 4.72 -13.18 -3.97
C ARG A 44 4.99 -12.88 -2.49
N ILE A 45 3.99 -13.00 -1.64
CA ILE A 45 4.08 -12.71 -0.20
C ILE A 45 3.54 -13.86 0.66
N ASP A 46 3.08 -14.96 0.05
CA ASP A 46 2.55 -16.12 0.78
C ASP A 46 3.58 -16.71 1.75
N HIS A 47 4.87 -16.68 1.40
CA HIS A 47 5.96 -17.14 2.27
C HIS A 47 6.25 -16.21 3.46
N LEU A 48 5.74 -14.98 3.43
CA LEU A 48 5.82 -14.02 4.53
C LEU A 48 4.61 -14.09 5.44
N TYR A 49 3.55 -14.78 5.00
CA TYR A 49 2.33 -14.89 5.74
C TYR A 49 2.49 -15.95 6.84
N GLU A 50 2.49 -15.48 8.08
CA GLU A 50 2.43 -16.33 9.26
C GLU A 50 0.96 -16.63 9.60
N ASP A 51 0.68 -17.75 10.27
CA ASP A 51 -0.67 -18.07 10.70
C ASP A 51 -1.22 -16.92 11.59
N PRO A 52 -2.38 -16.32 11.27
CA PRO A 52 -2.93 -15.18 11.99
C PRO A 52 -3.28 -15.49 13.46
N HIS A 53 -3.25 -16.75 13.89
CA HIS A 53 -3.39 -17.15 15.29
C HIS A 53 -2.07 -17.09 16.08
N VAL A 54 -0.96 -16.74 15.42
CA VAL A 54 0.32 -16.46 16.09
C VAL A 54 0.28 -15.00 16.55
N ASP A 55 0.36 -14.78 17.86
CA ASP A 55 0.31 -13.44 18.51
C ASP A 55 1.40 -12.46 18.01
N GLU A 56 2.40 -12.94 17.28
CA GLU A 56 3.50 -12.16 16.72
C GLU A 56 3.39 -11.86 15.22
N ALA A 57 2.28 -12.16 14.53
CA ALA A 57 2.15 -11.91 13.10
C ALA A 57 2.38 -10.43 12.75
N ARG A 58 3.52 -10.13 12.10
CA ARG A 58 3.94 -8.76 11.74
C ARG A 58 3.48 -8.31 10.37
N LEU A 59 2.89 -9.20 9.58
CA LEU A 59 2.29 -8.89 8.28
C LEU A 59 0.76 -8.97 8.37
N GLN A 60 0.08 -7.87 8.09
CA GLN A 60 -1.39 -7.80 8.11
C GLN A 60 -1.94 -7.31 6.77
N LEU A 61 -2.86 -8.05 6.17
CA LEU A 61 -3.43 -7.70 4.87
C LEU A 61 -4.85 -7.13 5.03
N HIS A 62 -5.13 -6.08 4.27
CA HIS A 62 -6.40 -5.35 4.28
C HIS A 62 -6.95 -5.32 2.86
N TYR A 63 -8.22 -5.72 2.70
CA TYR A 63 -8.88 -5.52 1.41
C TYR A 63 -9.14 -4.04 1.15
N GLY A 64 -8.71 -3.55 -0.01
CA GLY A 64 -8.93 -2.18 -0.46
C GLY A 64 -8.54 -1.99 -1.92
N ASP A 65 -8.96 -0.86 -2.49
CA ASP A 65 -8.62 -0.45 -3.85
C ASP A 65 -8.25 1.05 -3.85
N LEU A 66 -7.33 1.45 -4.72
CA LEU A 66 -6.89 2.84 -4.85
C LEU A 66 -7.98 3.76 -5.42
N THR A 67 -9.04 3.18 -6.01
CA THR A 67 -10.21 3.94 -6.46
C THR A 67 -11.22 4.22 -5.35
N ASP A 68 -11.13 3.53 -4.20
CA ASP A 68 -12.10 3.63 -3.10
C ASP A 68 -11.57 4.52 -1.96
N CYS A 69 -11.93 5.80 -2.01
CA CYS A 69 -11.50 6.80 -1.02
C CYS A 69 -11.90 6.43 0.41
N ALA A 70 -13.15 6.02 0.62
CA ALA A 70 -13.66 5.71 1.96
C ALA A 70 -12.90 4.53 2.58
N ARG A 71 -12.61 3.50 1.78
CA ARG A 71 -11.88 2.34 2.26
C ARG A 71 -10.42 2.65 2.56
N LEU A 72 -9.75 3.47 1.74
CA LEU A 72 -8.38 3.91 2.01
C LEU A 72 -8.30 4.72 3.31
N SER A 73 -9.21 5.69 3.50
CA SER A 73 -9.25 6.49 4.72
C SER A 73 -9.49 5.63 5.96
N GLU A 74 -10.42 4.66 5.92
CA GLU A 74 -10.65 3.73 7.02
C GLU A 74 -9.39 2.90 7.36
N ILE A 75 -8.70 2.37 6.34
CA ILE A 75 -7.47 1.59 6.55
C ILE A 75 -6.38 2.46 7.18
N VAL A 76 -6.13 3.65 6.63
CA VAL A 76 -5.12 4.58 7.16
C VAL A 76 -5.43 4.97 8.60
N ASP A 77 -6.70 5.29 8.90
CA ASP A 77 -7.14 5.69 10.24
C ASP A 77 -7.01 4.59 11.28
N ARG A 78 -7.34 3.33 10.89
CA ARG A 78 -7.20 2.15 11.74
C ARG A 78 -5.74 1.75 11.96
N VAL A 79 -4.94 1.77 10.90
CA VAL A 79 -3.54 1.31 10.94
C VAL A 79 -2.62 2.33 11.60
N GLN A 80 -2.91 3.62 11.46
CA GLN A 80 -2.09 4.73 11.97
C GLN A 80 -0.59 4.60 11.59
N PRO A 81 -0.26 4.38 10.30
CA PRO A 81 1.12 4.09 9.89
C PRO A 81 2.08 5.26 10.18
N ASP A 82 3.34 4.91 10.43
CA ASP A 82 4.45 5.87 10.46
C ASP A 82 4.94 6.20 9.04
N GLU A 83 4.85 5.21 8.15
CA GLU A 83 5.31 5.28 6.77
C GLU A 83 4.25 4.68 5.83
N ILE A 84 3.95 5.40 4.74
CA ILE A 84 3.10 4.91 3.65
C ILE A 84 3.95 4.79 2.39
N TYR A 85 3.90 3.63 1.75
CA TYR A 85 4.55 3.34 0.47
C TYR A 85 3.49 3.08 -0.59
N ASN A 86 3.28 4.06 -1.48
CA ASN A 86 2.32 3.95 -2.56
C ASN A 86 2.96 3.31 -3.80
N LEU A 87 2.87 1.97 -3.90
CA LEU A 87 3.39 1.19 -5.02
C LEU A 87 2.28 0.60 -5.90
N GLY A 88 1.02 0.71 -5.46
CA GLY A 88 -0.14 0.26 -6.22
C GLY A 88 -0.36 1.10 -7.47
N ALA A 89 -0.40 0.45 -8.64
CA ALA A 89 -0.62 1.11 -9.91
C ALA A 89 -1.15 0.12 -10.96
N GLN A 90 -1.79 0.65 -11.99
CA GLN A 90 -1.76 0.01 -13.31
C GLN A 90 -0.43 0.41 -13.94
N SER A 91 0.60 -0.44 -13.82
CA SER A 91 1.99 -0.09 -14.13
C SER A 91 2.42 -0.41 -15.57
N HIS A 92 1.57 -1.03 -16.38
CA HIS A 92 1.92 -1.42 -17.74
C HIS A 92 1.58 -0.32 -18.75
N VAL A 93 2.62 0.27 -19.36
CA VAL A 93 2.51 1.41 -20.30
C VAL A 93 1.60 1.08 -21.48
N ARG A 94 1.81 -0.05 -22.19
CA ARG A 94 0.92 -0.41 -23.32
C ARG A 94 -0.56 -0.51 -22.94
N VAL A 95 -0.86 -1.10 -21.77
CA VAL A 95 -2.25 -1.30 -21.29
C VAL A 95 -2.91 0.03 -20.93
N SER A 96 -2.13 1.06 -20.55
CA SER A 96 -2.70 2.37 -20.25
C SER A 96 -3.33 3.06 -21.46
N PHE A 97 -2.90 2.73 -22.68
CA PHE A 97 -3.56 3.21 -23.90
C PHE A 97 -4.92 2.57 -24.14
N ASP A 98 -5.12 1.32 -23.71
CA ASP A 98 -6.39 0.62 -23.84
C ASP A 98 -7.36 1.01 -22.69
N MET A 99 -6.81 1.35 -21.51
CA MET A 99 -7.58 1.70 -20.31
C MET A 99 -7.10 3.03 -19.67
N PRO A 100 -7.18 4.16 -20.39
CA PRO A 100 -6.60 5.43 -19.93
C PRO A 100 -7.32 6.00 -18.72
N LEU A 101 -8.65 5.96 -18.68
CA LEU A 101 -9.44 6.48 -17.56
C LEU A 101 -9.18 5.71 -16.26
N TYR A 102 -9.13 4.37 -16.35
CA TYR A 102 -8.80 3.53 -15.20
C TYR A 102 -7.37 3.80 -14.71
N THR A 103 -6.42 3.92 -15.64
CA THR A 103 -5.03 4.23 -15.28
C THR A 103 -4.92 5.58 -14.60
N ALA A 104 -5.58 6.62 -15.12
CA ALA A 104 -5.60 7.95 -14.49
C ALA A 104 -6.26 7.95 -13.11
N ASP A 105 -7.35 7.19 -12.93
CA ASP A 105 -8.06 7.10 -11.66
C ASP A 105 -7.23 6.38 -10.58
N VAL A 106 -6.52 5.31 -10.95
CA VAL A 106 -5.68 4.56 -10.01
C VAL A 106 -4.36 5.28 -9.74
N VAL A 107 -3.61 5.65 -10.77
CA VAL A 107 -2.22 6.15 -10.65
C VAL A 107 -2.21 7.63 -10.26
N GLY A 108 -3.10 8.43 -10.86
CA GLY A 108 -3.22 9.86 -10.55
C GLY A 108 -4.09 10.11 -9.33
N LEU A 109 -5.40 9.87 -9.45
CA LEU A 109 -6.35 10.19 -8.38
C LEU A 109 -6.19 9.31 -7.14
N GLY A 110 -5.80 8.03 -7.30
CA GLY A 110 -5.53 7.15 -6.16
C GLY A 110 -4.39 7.66 -5.27
N THR A 111 -3.34 8.24 -5.87
CA THR A 111 -2.27 8.91 -5.12
C THR A 111 -2.81 10.08 -4.30
N LEU A 112 -3.68 10.91 -4.90
CA LEU A 112 -4.30 12.04 -4.20
C LEU A 112 -5.20 11.58 -3.04
N ARG A 113 -6.00 10.53 -3.24
CA ARG A 113 -6.85 9.95 -2.18
C ARG A 113 -6.01 9.51 -0.98
N LEU A 114 -4.88 8.84 -1.23
CA LEU A 114 -4.01 8.35 -0.16
C LEU A 114 -3.27 9.48 0.56
N LEU A 115 -2.84 10.51 -0.17
CA LEU A 115 -2.25 11.72 0.41
C LEU A 115 -3.24 12.46 1.32
N GLU A 116 -4.51 12.55 0.92
CA GLU A 116 -5.54 13.19 1.72
C GLU A 116 -5.79 12.41 3.02
N ALA A 117 -5.92 11.08 2.94
CA ALA A 117 -6.01 10.22 4.13
C ALA A 117 -4.80 10.38 5.06
N ALA A 118 -3.58 10.46 4.51
CA ALA A 118 -2.36 10.69 5.29
C ALA A 118 -2.32 12.08 5.94
N ARG A 119 -2.83 13.11 5.25
CA ARG A 119 -2.94 14.49 5.74
C ARG A 119 -3.90 14.57 6.93
N GLU A 120 -5.09 13.99 6.81
CA GLU A 120 -6.08 13.91 7.89
C GLU A 120 -5.52 13.19 9.12
N LEU A 121 -4.86 12.04 8.92
CA LEU A 121 -4.21 11.29 9.99
C LEU A 121 -3.11 12.11 10.67
N THR A 122 -2.26 12.78 9.90
CA THR A 122 -1.17 13.64 10.41
C THR A 122 -1.73 14.75 11.31
N GLN A 123 -2.83 15.40 10.89
CA GLN A 123 -3.51 16.43 11.68
C GLN A 123 -4.08 15.88 12.99
N ARG A 124 -4.68 14.68 12.93
CA ARG A 124 -5.28 14.01 14.10
C ARG A 124 -4.24 13.54 15.12
N LEU A 125 -3.11 13.02 14.67
CA LEU A 125 -2.06 12.48 15.54
C LEU A 125 -1.08 13.55 16.04
N GLY A 126 -1.02 14.72 15.41
CA GLY A 126 -0.04 15.76 15.74
C GLY A 126 1.41 15.38 15.42
N ARG A 127 1.63 14.36 14.58
CA ARG A 127 2.94 13.89 14.12
C ARG A 127 2.91 13.58 12.63
N PRO A 128 4.02 13.79 11.90
CA PRO A 128 4.04 13.53 10.46
C PRO A 128 3.97 12.04 10.16
N VAL A 129 3.21 11.69 9.12
CA VAL A 129 3.28 10.40 8.43
C VAL A 129 4.22 10.57 7.23
N ARG A 130 5.25 9.73 7.12
CA ARG A 130 6.16 9.76 5.96
C ARG A 130 5.49 9.09 4.76
N PHE A 131 5.63 9.68 3.58
CA PHE A 131 4.98 9.18 2.37
C PHE A 131 6.01 8.98 1.26
N PHE A 132 6.03 7.79 0.66
CA PHE A 132 6.80 7.46 -0.53
C PHE A 132 5.86 7.22 -1.70
N GLN A 133 6.12 7.93 -2.82
CA GLN A 133 5.41 7.73 -4.09
C GLN A 133 6.32 7.00 -5.07
N ALA A 134 5.83 5.89 -5.64
CA ALA A 134 6.48 5.27 -6.79
C ALA A 134 6.28 6.12 -8.04
N SER A 135 7.22 7.01 -8.31
CA SER A 135 7.37 7.70 -9.60
C SER A 135 8.12 6.79 -10.59
N SER A 136 8.17 7.17 -11.88
CA SER A 136 8.81 6.38 -12.93
C SER A 136 9.61 7.25 -13.90
N SER A 137 10.66 6.69 -14.50
CA SER A 137 11.40 7.32 -15.60
C SER A 137 10.51 7.61 -16.83
N GLU A 138 9.39 6.91 -16.97
CA GLU A 138 8.38 7.14 -18.02
C GLU A 138 7.81 8.59 -18.02
N MET A 139 7.98 9.35 -16.94
CA MET A 139 7.61 10.78 -16.92
C MET A 139 8.40 11.62 -17.93
N PHE A 140 9.54 11.14 -18.41
CA PHE A 140 10.42 11.89 -19.33
C PHE A 140 10.16 11.60 -20.81
N GLY A 141 9.37 10.57 -21.13
CA GLY A 141 9.12 10.14 -22.51
C GLY A 141 10.10 9.10 -23.02
#